data_AF-A0A3D1WKH5-F1
#
_entry.id   AF-A0A3D1WKH5-F1
#
_cell.length_a   1.000
_cell.length_b   1.000
_cell.length_c   1.000
_cell.angle_alpha   90.00
_cell.angle_beta   90.00
_cell.angle_gamma   90.00
#
_symmetry.space_group_name_H-M   'P 1'
#
loop_
_entity.id
_entity.type
_entity.pdbx_description
1 polymer ?
#
loop_
_entity_poly.entity_id
_entity_poly.type
_entity_poly.pdbx_seq_one_letter_code
_entity_poly.pdbx_strand_id
1 'polypeptide(L)'
;MLNFISSMLGYDWNTNFPAESDLHWVAQVYEYLGPILYAIMAVVGAAGVIYSIVLGVNLAKAEDQSKRDEAKKRLITTIIAVAVTVVLIIFFNELFPMIIKAVGGNNSGNLPNHKNTGFIHM
;
A
#
# COMPACT_ATOMS: atom_id res chain seq x y z
N MET A 1 -15.41 4.41 12.73
CA MET A 1 -15.71 3.37 11.72
C MET A 1 -14.51 3.07 10.84
N LEU A 2 -13.67 4.05 10.47
CA LEU A 2 -12.43 3.85 9.70
C LEU A 2 -11.43 2.91 10.43
N ASN A 3 -11.31 3.04 11.76
CA ASN A 3 -10.42 2.22 12.59
C ASN A 3 -10.76 0.71 12.56
N PHE A 4 -12.02 0.35 12.30
CA PHE A 4 -12.44 -1.06 12.20
C PHE A 4 -11.83 -1.71 10.96
N ILE A 5 -11.82 -1.00 9.82
CA ILE A 5 -11.24 -1.50 8.56
C ILE A 5 -9.72 -1.64 8.71
N SER A 6 -9.05 -0.66 9.32
CA SER A 6 -7.60 -0.70 9.57
C SER A 6 -7.21 -1.87 10.48
N SER A 7 -8.00 -2.16 11.53
CA SER A 7 -7.74 -3.26 12.46
C SER A 7 -7.98 -4.66 11.86
N MET A 8 -8.92 -4.81 10.93
CA MET A 8 -9.25 -6.10 10.32
C MET A 8 -8.26 -6.49 9.21
N LEU A 9 -7.58 -5.50 8.62
CA LEU A 9 -6.63 -5.69 7.52
C LEU A 9 -5.16 -5.65 7.98
N GLY A 10 -4.89 -5.32 9.26
CA GLY A 10 -3.54 -5.30 9.83
C GLY A 10 -2.71 -4.05 9.51
N TYR A 11 -3.34 -2.96 9.10
CA TYR A 11 -2.66 -1.73 8.68
C TYR A 11 -2.56 -0.74 9.83
N ASP A 12 -1.67 -1.02 10.79
CA ASP A 12 -1.30 -0.06 11.82
C ASP A 12 0.07 0.57 11.51
N TRP A 13 0.08 1.50 10.57
CA TRP A 13 1.27 2.27 10.19
C TRP A 13 1.76 3.15 11.36
N ASN A 14 0.90 3.51 12.31
CA ASN A 14 1.25 4.33 13.48
C ASN A 14 2.28 3.63 14.38
N THR A 15 2.26 2.30 14.47
CA THR A 15 3.24 1.53 15.25
C THR A 15 4.63 1.44 14.63
N ASN A 16 4.76 1.74 13.33
CA ASN A 16 6.01 1.61 12.59
C ASN A 16 6.83 2.90 12.54
N PHE A 17 6.28 4.03 12.99
CA PHE A 17 6.96 5.32 13.04
C PHE A 17 7.11 5.79 14.50
N PRO A 18 8.34 5.87 15.04
CA PRO A 18 8.54 6.46 16.35
C PRO A 18 8.14 7.95 16.31
N ALA A 19 7.43 8.39 17.37
CA ALA A 19 6.88 9.74 17.52
C ALA A 19 7.91 10.88 17.47
N GLU A 20 9.21 10.55 17.56
CA GLU A 20 10.33 11.50 17.50
C GLU A 20 10.94 11.68 16.09
N SER A 21 10.32 11.13 15.04
CA SER A 21 10.80 11.27 13.66
C SER A 21 10.22 12.51 12.97
N ASP A 22 11.06 13.24 12.22
CA ASP A 22 10.66 14.37 11.35
C ASP A 22 9.60 13.99 10.28
N LEU A 23 9.31 12.71 10.13
CA LEU A 23 8.38 12.14 9.15
C LEU A 23 6.99 11.87 9.74
N HIS A 24 6.71 12.29 10.98
CA HIS A 24 5.40 12.12 11.62
C HIS A 24 4.24 12.71 10.80
N TRP A 25 4.49 13.79 10.04
CA TRP A 25 3.48 14.37 9.14
C TRP A 25 3.04 13.39 8.03
N VAL A 26 3.94 12.50 7.57
CA VAL A 26 3.62 11.46 6.58
C VAL A 26 2.69 10.41 7.18
N ALA A 27 2.93 10.03 8.44
CA ALA A 27 2.07 9.09 9.18
C ALA A 27 0.65 9.66 9.36
N GLN A 28 0.53 10.94 9.72
CA GLN A 28 -0.77 11.63 9.83
C GLN A 28 -1.51 11.68 8.50
N VAL A 29 -0.83 12.00 7.40
CA VAL A 29 -1.45 12.01 6.06
C VAL A 29 -1.90 10.60 5.65
N TYR A 30 -1.10 9.57 5.95
CA TYR A 30 -1.44 8.19 5.62
C TYR A 30 -2.65 7.66 6.41
N GLU A 31 -2.84 8.09 7.66
CA GLU A 31 -4.01 7.69 8.47
C GLU A 31 -5.34 8.04 7.78
N TYR A 32 -5.40 9.19 7.10
CA TYR A 32 -6.58 9.60 6.35
C TYR A 32 -6.64 9.01 4.93
N LEU A 33 -5.48 8.80 4.28
CA LEU A 33 -5.42 8.25 2.92
C LEU A 33 -5.60 6.73 2.86
N GLY A 34 -5.16 5.99 3.87
CA GLY A 34 -5.21 4.53 3.93
C GLY A 34 -6.62 3.96 3.70
N PRO A 35 -7.66 4.45 4.38
CA PRO A 35 -9.03 4.00 4.15
C PRO A 35 -9.55 4.29 2.73
N ILE A 36 -9.15 5.43 2.14
CA ILE A 36 -9.52 5.81 0.77
C ILE A 36 -8.83 4.89 -0.24
N LEU A 37 -7.55 4.59 -0.02
CA LEU A 37 -6.79 3.65 -0.84
C LEU A 37 -7.45 2.26 -0.83
N TYR A 38 -7.91 1.81 0.33
CA TYR A 38 -8.65 0.56 0.47
C TYR A 38 -10.01 0.57 -0.24
N ALA A 39 -10.76 1.66 -0.12
CA ALA A 39 -12.02 1.81 -0.85
C ALA A 39 -11.80 1.73 -2.36
N ILE A 40 -10.76 2.38 -2.89
CA ILE A 40 -10.39 2.31 -4.31
C ILE A 40 -9.99 0.88 -4.68
N MET A 41 -9.20 0.20 -3.85
CA MET A 41 -8.82 -1.20 -4.08
C MET A 41 -10.00 -2.16 -4.11
N ALA A 42 -11.00 -1.95 -3.25
CA ALA A 42 -12.23 -2.75 -3.28
C ALA A 42 -12.98 -2.56 -4.60
N VAL A 43 -13.10 -1.32 -5.09
CA VAL A 43 -13.78 -1.01 -6.36
C VAL A 43 -13.00 -1.56 -7.55
N VAL A 44 -11.68 -1.35 -7.60
CA VAL A 44 -10.81 -1.84 -8.67
C VAL A 44 -10.77 -3.36 -8.70
N GLY A 45 -10.70 -4.01 -7.53
CA GLY A 45 -10.76 -5.47 -7.42
C GLY A 45 -12.07 -6.02 -7.97
N ALA A 46 -13.20 -5.46 -7.57
CA ALA A 46 -14.51 -5.87 -8.07
C ALA A 46 -14.64 -5.66 -9.59
N ALA A 47 -14.26 -4.49 -10.09
CA ALA A 47 -14.31 -4.18 -11.52
C ALA A 47 -13.37 -5.09 -12.34
N GLY A 48 -12.18 -5.37 -11.82
CA GLY A 48 -11.21 -6.27 -12.45
C GLY A 48 -11.73 -7.69 -12.59
N VAL A 49 -12.39 -8.23 -11.56
CA VAL A 49 -13.00 -9.56 -11.61
C VAL A 49 -14.13 -9.61 -12.64
N ILE A 50 -15.05 -8.64 -12.61
CA ILE A 50 -16.18 -8.58 -13.55
C ILE A 50 -15.68 -8.52 -15.00
N TYR A 51 -14.72 -7.63 -15.28
CA TYR A 51 -14.17 -7.46 -16.62
C TYR A 51 -13.44 -8.72 -17.11
N SER A 52 -12.72 -9.41 -16.21
CA SER A 52 -12.02 -10.65 -16.54
C SER A 52 -12.99 -11.76 -16.96
N ILE A 53 -14.15 -11.87 -16.31
CA ILE A 53 -15.20 -12.82 -16.68
C ILE A 53 -15.75 -12.51 -18.08
N VAL A 54 -16.07 -11.24 -18.36
CA VAL A 54 -16.61 -10.82 -19.67
C VAL A 54 -15.63 -11.15 -20.80
N LEU A 55 -14.34 -10.88 -20.62
CA LEU A 55 -13.30 -11.23 -21.60
C LEU A 55 -13.17 -12.74 -21.81
N GLY A 56 -13.24 -13.52 -20.73
CA GLY A 56 -13.23 -14.99 -20.81
C GLY A 56 -14.39 -15.53 -21.64
N VAL A 57 -15.60 -15.01 -21.43
CA VAL A 57 -16.79 -15.39 -22.20
C VAL A 57 -16.65 -15.00 -23.68
N ASN A 58 -16.11 -13.81 -23.98
CA ASN A 58 -15.89 -13.37 -25.35
C ASN A 58 -14.85 -14.25 -26.09
N LEU A 59 -13.83 -14.72 -25.39
CA LEU A 59 -12.86 -15.66 -25.94
C LEU A 59 -13.50 -17.03 -26.22
N ALA A 60 -14.36 -17.53 -25.31
CA ALA A 60 -15.05 -18.81 -25.47
C ALA A 60 -16.05 -18.79 -26.64
N LYS A 61 -16.74 -17.66 -26.87
CA LYS A 61 -17.70 -17.48 -27.96
C LYS A 61 -17.08 -17.12 -29.31
N ALA A 62 -15.78 -16.82 -29.37
CA ALA A 62 -15.14 -16.43 -30.63
C ALA A 62 -14.93 -17.67 -31.53
N GLU A 63 -15.73 -17.74 -32.60
CA GLU A 63 -15.64 -18.79 -33.63
C GLU A 63 -14.77 -18.33 -34.83
N ASP A 64 -14.74 -17.03 -35.12
CA ASP A 64 -13.87 -16.43 -36.13
C ASP A 64 -12.41 -16.35 -35.64
N GLN A 65 -11.45 -16.75 -36.48
CA GLN A 65 -10.01 -16.66 -36.17
C GLN A 65 -9.59 -15.24 -35.76
N SER A 66 -10.06 -14.22 -36.50
CA SER A 66 -9.73 -12.82 -36.22
C SER A 66 -10.25 -12.36 -34.85
N LYS A 67 -11.48 -12.77 -34.47
CA LYS A 67 -12.07 -12.44 -33.16
C LYS A 67 -11.38 -13.19 -32.02
N ARG A 68 -10.90 -14.41 -32.26
CA ARG A 68 -10.12 -15.18 -31.28
C ARG A 68 -8.78 -14.51 -30.96
N ASP A 69 -8.08 -14.03 -31.96
CA ASP A 69 -6.76 -13.42 -31.76
C ASP A 69 -6.87 -12.06 -31.05
N GLU A 70 -7.91 -11.29 -31.36
CA GLU A 70 -8.20 -10.05 -30.64
C GLU A 70 -8.59 -10.29 -29.17
N ALA A 71 -9.47 -11.27 -28.92
CA ALA A 71 -9.87 -11.65 -27.57
C ALA A 71 -8.68 -12.15 -26.73
N LYS A 72 -7.79 -12.96 -27.32
CA LYS A 72 -6.55 -13.43 -26.66
C LYS A 72 -5.64 -12.27 -26.27
N LYS A 73 -5.42 -11.32 -27.19
CA LYS A 73 -4.58 -10.14 -26.91
C LYS A 73 -5.12 -9.33 -25.75
N ARG A 74 -6.44 -9.06 -25.75
CA ARG A 74 -7.12 -8.34 -24.66
C ARG A 74 -7.03 -9.09 -23.32
N LEU A 75 -7.12 -10.42 -23.34
CA LEU A 75 -6.98 -11.27 -22.16
C LEU A 75 -5.57 -11.21 -21.56
N ILE A 76 -4.53 -11.30 -22.39
CA ILE A 76 -3.13 -11.17 -21.95
C ILE A 76 -2.88 -9.79 -21.32
N THR A 77 -3.32 -8.71 -21.98
CA THR A 77 -3.21 -7.36 -21.42
C THR A 77 -3.90 -7.24 -20.06
N THR A 78 -5.08 -7.84 -19.90
CA THR A 78 -5.84 -7.80 -18.64
C THR A 78 -5.11 -8.56 -17.53
N ILE A 79 -4.57 -9.74 -17.82
CA ILE A 79 -3.76 -10.52 -16.88
C ILE A 79 -2.52 -9.74 -16.43
N ILE A 80 -1.82 -9.10 -17.36
CA ILE A 80 -0.65 -8.28 -17.04
C ILE A 80 -1.05 -7.09 -16.16
N ALA A 81 -2.17 -6.42 -16.46
CA ALA A 81 -2.65 -5.31 -15.64
C ALA A 81 -2.97 -5.74 -14.20
N VAL A 82 -3.61 -6.90 -14.01
CA VAL A 82 -3.87 -7.47 -12.68
C VAL A 82 -2.56 -7.82 -11.98
N ALA A 83 -1.63 -8.49 -12.66
CA ALA A 83 -0.33 -8.84 -12.09
C ALA A 83 0.46 -7.60 -11.65
N VAL A 84 0.51 -6.56 -12.49
CA VAL A 84 1.16 -5.28 -12.18
C VAL A 84 0.50 -4.62 -10.98
N THR A 85 -0.85 -4.63 -10.89
CA THR A 85 -1.56 -4.07 -9.74
C THR A 85 -1.18 -4.78 -8.43
N VAL A 86 -1.11 -6.11 -8.43
CA VAL A 86 -0.68 -6.90 -7.26
C VAL A 86 0.77 -6.57 -6.88
N VAL A 87 1.67 -6.46 -7.86
CA VAL A 87 3.07 -6.06 -7.62
C VAL A 87 3.15 -4.66 -7.02
N LEU A 88 2.36 -3.70 -7.50
CA LEU A 88 2.30 -2.36 -6.92
C LEU A 88 1.84 -2.40 -5.46
N ILE A 89 0.80 -3.18 -5.14
CA ILE A 89 0.29 -3.29 -3.76
C ILE A 89 1.40 -3.81 -2.84
N ILE A 90 2.11 -4.88 -3.24
CA ILE A 90 3.23 -5.43 -2.48
C ILE A 90 4.34 -4.38 -2.32
N PHE A 91 4.65 -3.62 -3.38
CA PHE A 91 5.64 -2.55 -3.33
C PHE A 91 5.28 -1.47 -2.29
N PHE A 92 4.05 -0.97 -2.31
CA PHE A 92 3.61 0.04 -1.34
C PHE A 92 3.48 -0.53 0.08
N ASN A 93 3.14 -1.82 0.23
CA ASN A 93 2.98 -2.43 1.53
C ASN A 93 4.30 -2.82 2.19
N GLU A 94 5.27 -3.31 1.43
CA GLU A 94 6.47 -3.96 1.96
C GLU A 94 7.74 -3.12 1.76
N LEU A 95 7.89 -2.52 0.58
CA LEU A 95 9.09 -1.76 0.20
C LEU A 95 9.04 -0.33 0.73
N PHE A 96 7.88 0.34 0.67
CA PHE A 96 7.74 1.71 1.18
C PHE A 96 8.05 1.85 2.69
N PRO A 97 7.53 1.00 3.60
CA PRO A 97 7.87 1.13 5.02
C PRO A 97 9.33 0.74 5.28
N MET A 98 9.91 -0.17 4.49
CA MET A 98 11.34 -0.50 4.58
C MET A 98 12.23 0.71 4.26
N ILE A 99 11.90 1.44 3.20
CA ILE A 99 12.63 2.66 2.81
C ILE A 99 12.47 3.74 3.89
N ILE A 100 11.27 3.95 4.43
CA ILE A 100 11.07 4.97 5.47
C ILE A 100 11.77 4.59 6.78
N LYS A 101 11.76 3.31 7.18
CA LYS A 101 12.52 2.83 8.34
C LYS A 101 14.02 3.05 8.17
N ALA A 102 14.56 2.77 6.99
CA ALA A 102 15.98 2.99 6.68
C ALA A 102 16.37 4.47 6.63
N VAL A 103 15.48 5.34 6.11
CA VAL A 103 15.72 6.79 6.03
C VAL A 103 15.52 7.49 7.38
N GLY A 104 14.48 7.10 8.15
CA GLY A 104 14.16 7.66 9.46
C GLY A 104 15.04 7.14 10.61
N GLY A 105 15.73 6.01 10.42
CA GLY A 105 16.61 5.40 11.42
C GLY A 105 17.95 6.11 11.68
N ASN A 106 18.25 7.23 11.02
CA ASN A 106 19.56 7.89 11.11
C ASN A 106 19.70 8.98 12.18
N ASN A 107 18.68 9.26 13.00
CA ASN A 107 18.72 10.37 13.98
C ASN A 107 18.81 9.94 15.46
N SER A 108 19.06 8.67 15.78
CA SER A 108 19.18 8.20 17.18
C SER A 108 20.64 8.16 17.68
N GLY A 109 21.33 9.31 17.67
CA GLY A 109 22.69 9.33 18.22
C GLY A 109 23.41 10.67 18.30
N ASN A 110 22.80 11.73 18.85
CA ASN A 110 23.53 12.75 19.64
C ASN A 110 22.63 13.83 20.26
N LEU A 111 21.80 13.47 21.24
CA LEU A 111 21.30 14.46 22.21
C LEU A 111 22.25 14.42 23.41
N PRO A 112 23.01 15.50 23.71
CA PRO A 112 23.92 15.51 24.84
C PRO A 112 23.16 15.25 26.14
N ASN A 113 23.62 14.23 26.85
CA ASN A 113 23.15 13.86 28.18
C ASN A 113 23.41 15.04 29.13
N HIS A 114 22.40 15.89 29.35
CA HIS A 114 22.42 16.87 30.43
C HIS A 114 22.29 16.11 31.76
N LYS A 115 23.41 15.59 32.26
CA LYS A 115 23.54 15.23 33.66
C LYS A 115 23.31 16.51 34.44
N ASN A 116 22.11 16.64 34.98
CA ASN A 116 21.85 17.47 36.14
C ASN A 116 22.71 16.93 37.29
N THR A 117 23.98 17.33 37.32
CA THR A 117 24.87 17.12 38.46
C THR A 117 24.45 18.11 39.52
N GLY A 118 23.76 17.58 40.52
CA GLY A 118 23.24 18.33 41.65
C GLY A 118 24.32 19.12 42.37
N PHE A 119 24.02 20.40 42.61
CA PHE A 119 24.69 21.24 43.59
C PHE A 119 23.71 22.30 44.08
N ILE A 120 22.59 21.90 44.69
CA ILE A 120 21.88 22.77 45.63
C ILE A 120 21.38 21.90 46.77
N HIS A 121 22.25 21.64 47.74
CA HIS A 121 21.91 21.33 49.13
C HIS A 121 23.17 21.56 49.97
N MET A 122 23.42 22.82 50.29
CA MET A 122 24.15 23.28 51.48
C MET A 122 23.33 24.41 52.08
#